data_AF-A0A7S1IDQ5-F1
#
_entry.id   AF-A0A7S1IDQ5-F1
#
_cell.length_a   1.000
_cell.length_b   1.000
_cell.length_c   1.000
_cell.angle_alpha   90.00
_cell.angle_beta   90.00
_cell.angle_gamma   90.00
#
_symmetry.space_group_name_H-M   'P 1'
#
loop_
_entity.id
_entity.type
_entity.pdbx_description
1 polymer ?
#
loop_
_entity_poly.entity_id
_entity_poly.type
_entity_poly.pdbx_seq_one_letter_code
_entity_poly.pdbx_strand_id
1 'polypeptide(L)'
;ATALFVGGLPPHKPNLLPRPRQHIQGYADEGLRTLVLAERVMDPTELSSWQERHKEAACAKCDRQEQLDALADEVERGLELVGATACEDKLQEGVPQCIQTLRKAGIQVWVL
;
A
#
# COMPACT_ATOMS: atom_id res chain seq x y z
N ALA A 1 7.29 -3.03 -4.58
CA ALA A 1 6.07 -3.03 -3.76
C ALA A 1 5.81 -1.59 -3.35
N THR A 2 5.18 -0.82 -4.23
CA THR A 2 4.94 0.60 -4.02
C THR A 2 3.68 0.73 -3.17
N ALA A 3 3.87 1.03 -1.89
CA ALA A 3 2.80 1.36 -0.97
C ALA A 3 2.59 2.88 -1.02
N LEU A 4 1.56 3.34 -1.74
CA LEU A 4 1.17 4.77 -1.80
C LEU A 4 -0.30 4.93 -2.23
N PHE A 5 -1.25 4.24 -1.57
CA PHE A 5 -2.66 4.26 -2.00
C PHE A 5 -3.66 4.63 -0.90
N VAL A 6 -3.54 5.85 -0.39
CA VAL A 6 -4.68 6.51 0.27
C VAL A 6 -5.10 7.80 -0.46
N GLY A 7 -4.23 8.41 -1.27
CA GLY A 7 -4.50 9.69 -1.94
C GLY A 7 -5.24 9.64 -3.28
N GLY A 8 -5.25 8.51 -3.99
CA GLY A 8 -5.75 8.40 -5.37
C GLY A 8 -7.07 7.63 -5.56
N LEU A 9 -7.69 7.15 -4.47
CA LEU A 9 -8.93 6.37 -4.59
C LEU A 9 -10.11 7.30 -4.94
N PRO A 10 -10.88 7.00 -6.00
CA PRO A 10 -12.05 7.77 -6.38
C PRO A 10 -13.09 7.78 -5.26
N PRO A 11 -13.96 8.81 -5.20
CA PRO A 11 -15.01 8.90 -4.19
C PRO A 11 -15.93 7.68 -4.26
N HIS A 12 -15.97 6.99 -3.11
CA HIS A 12 -16.85 5.91 -2.70
C HIS A 12 -18.09 5.64 -3.60
N LYS A 13 -18.11 4.50 -4.30
CA LYS A 13 -19.38 3.90 -4.77
C LYS A 13 -20.18 3.45 -3.53
N PRO A 14 -21.42 3.89 -3.33
CA PRO A 14 -22.19 3.74 -2.08
C PRO A 14 -22.41 2.30 -1.59
N ASN A 15 -22.13 1.29 -2.41
CA ASN A 15 -22.41 -0.12 -2.12
C ASN A 15 -21.18 -1.00 -1.83
N LEU A 16 -19.96 -0.47 -1.80
CA LEU A 16 -18.77 -1.20 -1.32
C LEU A 16 -18.23 -0.59 -0.02
N LEU A 17 -18.94 -0.92 1.06
CA LEU A 17 -18.53 -0.99 2.46
C LEU A 17 -17.90 0.27 3.12
N PRO A 18 -18.53 0.86 4.15
CA PRO A 18 -17.89 1.81 5.08
C PRO A 18 -16.82 1.19 6.00
N ARG A 19 -16.54 -0.12 5.86
CA ARG A 19 -15.76 -0.95 6.79
C ARG A 19 -14.23 -1.03 6.55
N PRO A 20 -13.69 -0.92 5.30
CA PRO A 20 -12.26 -1.12 5.06
C PRO A 20 -11.38 -0.12 5.81
N ARG A 21 -11.79 1.15 5.88
CA ARG A 21 -11.03 2.18 6.63
C ARG A 21 -11.00 1.89 8.13
N GLN A 22 -12.08 1.39 8.70
CA GLN A 22 -12.14 1.01 10.12
C GLN A 22 -11.23 -0.20 10.41
N HIS A 23 -11.21 -1.21 9.53
CA HIS A 23 -10.31 -2.34 9.68
C HIS A 23 -8.84 -1.94 9.51
N ILE A 24 -8.52 -1.10 8.52
CA ILE A 24 -7.15 -0.57 8.34
C ILE A 24 -6.69 0.18 9.59
N GLN A 25 -7.58 0.99 10.18
CA GLN A 25 -7.26 1.69 11.44
C GLN A 25 -7.04 0.69 12.58
N GLY A 26 -7.90 -0.31 12.74
CA GLY A 26 -7.74 -1.34 13.76
C GLY A 26 -6.42 -2.11 13.63
N TYR A 27 -6.03 -2.49 12.41
CA TYR A 27 -4.74 -3.15 12.16
C TYR A 27 -3.55 -2.27 12.54
N ALA A 28 -3.62 -0.96 12.27
CA ALA A 28 -2.59 -0.01 12.67
C ALA A 28 -2.51 0.13 14.20
N ASP A 29 -3.65 0.16 14.89
CA ASP A 29 -3.71 0.23 16.35
C ASP A 29 -3.13 -1.03 17.02
N GLU A 30 -3.25 -2.18 16.35
CA GLU A 30 -2.64 -3.46 16.77
C GLU A 30 -1.15 -3.59 16.37
N GLY A 31 -0.59 -2.62 15.65
CA GLY A 31 0.81 -2.64 15.20
C GLY A 31 1.09 -3.58 14.02
N LEU A 32 0.05 -3.99 13.29
CA LEU A 32 0.17 -4.87 12.13
C LEU A 32 0.57 -4.07 10.87
N ARG A 33 1.40 -4.66 10.03
CA ARG A 33 1.69 -4.10 8.70
C ARG A 33 0.50 -4.33 7.79
N THR A 34 -0.07 -3.26 7.26
CA THR A 34 -1.26 -3.32 6.40
C THR A 34 -0.91 -3.08 4.94
N LEU A 35 -1.35 -3.96 4.04
CA LEU A 35 -1.32 -3.73 2.59
C LEU A 35 -2.75 -3.53 2.08
N VAL A 36 -2.94 -2.59 1.16
CA VAL A 36 -4.23 -2.29 0.55
C VAL A 36 -4.21 -2.74 -0.91
N LEU A 37 -5.28 -3.40 -1.35
CA LEU A 37 -5.44 -3.92 -2.69
C LEU A 37 -6.57 -3.16 -3.39
N ALA A 38 -6.29 -2.67 -4.59
CA ALA A 38 -7.26 -1.97 -5.43
C ALA A 38 -7.09 -2.43 -6.89
N GLU A 39 -8.18 -2.39 -7.66
CA GLU A 39 -8.19 -2.83 -9.05
C GLU A 39 -8.97 -1.85 -9.93
N ARG A 40 -8.67 -1.85 -11.24
CA ARG A 40 -9.47 -1.16 -12.25
C ARG A 40 -9.59 -2.06 -13.46
N VAL A 41 -10.78 -2.09 -14.04
CA VAL A 41 -11.01 -2.73 -15.34
C VAL A 41 -10.61 -1.75 -16.44
N MET A 42 -9.76 -2.23 -17.35
CA MET A 42 -9.24 -1.46 -18.48
C MET A 42 -9.76 -2.07 -19.78
N ASP A 43 -10.19 -1.22 -20.72
CA ASP A 43 -10.60 -1.68 -22.04
C ASP A 43 -9.41 -2.28 -22.81
N PRO A 44 -9.59 -3.32 -23.64
CA PRO A 44 -8.49 -3.95 -24.37
C PRO A 44 -7.69 -2.99 -25.26
N THR A 45 -8.37 -1.97 -25.82
CA THR A 45 -7.74 -0.94 -26.66
C THR A 45 -6.88 0.03 -25.84
N GLU A 46 -7.36 0.45 -24.66
CA GLU A 46 -6.60 1.25 -23.69
C GLU A 46 -5.34 0.49 -23.26
N LEU A 47 -5.51 -0.79 -22.90
CA LEU A 47 -4.40 -1.66 -22.49
C LEU A 47 -3.35 -1.81 -23.58
N SER A 48 -3.78 -2.07 -24.81
CA SER A 48 -2.86 -2.24 -25.95
C SER A 48 -2.06 -0.96 -26.21
N SER A 49 -2.72 0.20 -26.22
CA SER A 49 -2.06 1.50 -26.41
C SER A 49 -1.09 1.83 -25.27
N TRP A 50 -1.46 1.55 -24.02
CA TRP A 50 -0.57 1.75 -22.87
C TRP A 50 0.65 0.83 -22.93
N GLN A 51 0.47 -0.45 -23.31
CA GLN A 51 1.57 -1.41 -23.44
C GLN A 51 2.60 -1.01 -24.51
N GLU A 52 2.16 -0.44 -25.62
CA GLU A 52 3.07 0.08 -26.65
C GLU A 52 3.93 1.22 -26.10
N ARG A 53 3.30 2.23 -25.48
CA ARG A 53 4.01 3.34 -24.85
C ARG A 53 4.95 2.89 -23.73
N HIS A 54 4.54 1.90 -22.93
CA HIS A 54 5.39 1.32 -21.90
C HIS A 54 6.62 0.62 -22.48
N LYS A 55 6.49 -0.10 -23.60
CA LYS A 55 7.65 -0.71 -24.28
C LYS A 55 8.60 0.35 -24.82
N GLU A 56 8.07 1.42 -25.40
CA GLU A 56 8.87 2.55 -25.89
C GLU A 56 9.63 3.22 -24.74
N ALA A 57 8.94 3.56 -23.65
CA ALA A 57 9.53 4.13 -22.45
C ALA A 57 10.61 3.21 -21.84
N ALA A 58 10.34 1.90 -21.74
CA ALA A 58 11.29 0.93 -21.20
C ALA A 58 12.60 0.83 -22.02
N CYS A 59 12.51 1.11 -23.33
CA CYS A 59 13.63 1.14 -24.26
C CYS A 59 14.26 2.54 -24.43
N ALA A 60 13.73 3.56 -23.76
CA ALA A 60 14.23 4.93 -23.87
C ALA A 60 15.67 5.04 -23.36
N LYS A 61 16.51 5.76 -24.11
CA LYS A 61 17.92 5.99 -23.76
C LYS A 61 18.10 7.11 -22.74
N CYS A 62 17.14 8.04 -22.70
CA CYS A 62 17.11 9.19 -21.81
C CYS A 62 15.78 9.21 -21.06
N ASP A 63 15.78 9.70 -19.82
CA ASP A 63 14.59 9.97 -19.00
C ASP A 63 13.65 8.75 -18.83
N ARG A 64 14.21 7.54 -18.97
CA ARG A 64 13.45 6.29 -18.89
C ARG A 64 12.64 6.17 -17.61
N GLN A 65 13.22 6.52 -16.47
CA GLN A 65 12.55 6.41 -15.18
C GLN A 65 11.33 7.34 -15.12
N GLU A 66 11.50 8.60 -15.51
CA GLU A 66 10.42 9.59 -15.52
C GLU A 66 9.28 9.20 -16.48
N GLN A 67 9.62 8.67 -17.65
CA GLN A 67 8.62 8.16 -18.60
C GLN A 67 7.84 6.96 -18.04
N LEU A 68 8.54 6.03 -17.39
CA LEU A 68 7.90 4.87 -16.75
C LEU A 68 7.01 5.29 -15.57
N ASP A 69 7.47 6.24 -14.76
CA ASP A 69 6.71 6.76 -13.61
C ASP A 69 5.43 7.46 -14.09
N ALA A 70 5.51 8.28 -15.15
CA ALA A 70 4.33 8.92 -15.75
C ALA A 70 3.31 7.91 -16.30
N LEU A 71 3.77 6.80 -16.87
CA LEU A 71 2.91 5.72 -17.36
C LEU A 71 2.31 4.90 -16.21
N ALA A 72 3.04 4.71 -15.11
CA ALA A 72 2.54 4.06 -13.91
C ALA A 72 1.42 4.91 -13.28
N ASP A 73 1.67 6.22 -13.10
CA ASP A 73 0.67 7.17 -12.57
C ASP A 73 -0.63 7.18 -13.38
N GLU A 74 -0.56 6.96 -14.70
CA GLU A 74 -1.74 6.90 -15.56
C GLU A 74 -2.64 5.70 -15.21
N VAL A 75 -2.07 4.52 -15.03
CA VAL A 75 -2.83 3.28 -14.76
C VAL A 75 -3.25 3.16 -13.30
N GLU A 76 -2.53 3.84 -12.42
CA GLU A 76 -2.79 3.93 -10.98
C GLU A 76 -3.96 4.87 -10.63
N ARG A 77 -4.52 5.59 -11.61
CA ARG A 77 -5.71 6.44 -11.42
C ARG A 77 -7.01 5.64 -11.51
N GLY A 78 -7.97 6.01 -10.65
CA GLY A 78 -9.34 5.49 -10.72
C GLY A 78 -9.50 4.03 -10.28
N LEU A 79 -8.59 3.52 -9.45
CA LEU A 79 -8.69 2.18 -8.87
C LEU A 79 -9.83 2.08 -7.86
N GLU A 80 -10.54 0.97 -7.83
CA GLU A 80 -11.54 0.64 -6.82
C GLU A 80 -10.92 -0.23 -5.72
N LEU A 81 -11.17 0.14 -4.47
CA LEU A 81 -10.68 -0.60 -3.31
C LEU A 81 -11.35 -1.99 -3.24
N VAL A 82 -10.53 -3.03 -3.25
CA VAL A 82 -10.96 -4.43 -3.12
C VAL A 82 -10.87 -4.90 -1.67
N GLY A 83 -9.79 -4.53 -0.96
CA GLY A 83 -9.60 -4.95 0.43
C GLY A 83 -8.24 -4.58 1.01
N ALA A 84 -7.94 -5.13 2.18
CA ALA A 84 -6.66 -4.97 2.85
C ALA A 84 -6.24 -6.29 3.51
N THR A 85 -4.93 -6.50 3.63
CA THR A 85 -4.34 -7.58 4.42
C THR A 85 -3.58 -7.00 5.61
N ALA A 86 -3.52 -7.75 6.70
CA ALA A 86 -2.75 -7.41 7.88
C ALA A 86 -1.71 -8.51 8.14
N CYS A 87 -0.44 -8.12 8.24
CA CYS A 87 0.68 -9.00 8.50
C CYS A 87 1.27 -8.68 9.87
N GLU A 88 1.33 -9.69 10.72
CA GLU A 88 1.96 -9.60 12.03
C GLU A 88 3.46 -9.93 11.90
N ASP A 89 4.33 -8.99 12.27
CA ASP A 89 5.73 -9.29 12.53
C ASP A 89 5.85 -9.93 13.91
N LYS A 90 5.90 -11.26 13.94
CA LYS A 90 5.98 -11.98 15.22
C LYS A 90 7.23 -11.58 15.98
N LEU A 91 7.01 -11.10 17.20
CA LEU A 91 8.08 -10.87 18.16
C LEU A 91 8.58 -12.20 18.72
N GLN A 92 9.80 -12.19 19.25
CA GLN A 92 10.30 -13.31 20.03
C GLN A 92 9.45 -13.49 21.30
N GLU A 93 9.40 -14.71 21.81
CA GLU A 93 8.68 -15.04 23.04
C GLU A 93 9.17 -14.18 24.21
N GLY A 94 8.24 -13.64 25.01
CA GLY A 94 8.57 -12.88 26.21
C GLY A 94 9.01 -11.43 25.98
N VAL A 95 9.21 -10.98 24.73
CA VAL A 95 9.63 -9.60 24.43
C VAL A 95 8.69 -8.55 25.05
N PRO A 96 7.35 -8.64 24.91
CA PRO A 96 6.43 -7.67 25.51
C PRO A 96 6.57 -7.58 27.04
N GLN A 97 6.67 -8.73 27.71
CA GLN A 97 6.81 -8.84 29.17
C GLN A 97 8.16 -8.30 29.64
N CYS A 98 9.23 -8.59 28.89
CA CYS A 98 10.58 -8.09 29.17
C CYS A 98 10.62 -6.56 29.09
N ILE A 99 10.14 -5.97 28.00
CA ILE A 99 10.08 -4.50 27.83
C ILE A 99 9.27 -3.87 28.97
N GLN A 100 8.13 -4.45 29.33
CA GLN A 100 7.31 -3.93 30.42
C GLN A 100 8.05 -3.99 31.78
N THR A 101 8.81 -5.05 32.03
CA THR A 101 9.59 -5.22 33.27
C THR A 101 10.74 -4.22 33.34
N LEU A 102 11.48 -4.03 32.26
CA LEU A 102 12.55 -3.03 32.17
C LEU A 102 12.02 -1.61 32.42
N ARG A 103 10.86 -1.27 31.83
CA ARG A 103 10.21 0.03 32.05
C ARG A 103 9.77 0.22 33.51
N LYS A 104 9.23 -0.81 34.17
CA LYS A 104 8.89 -0.77 35.61
C LYS A 104 10.12 -0.60 36.51
N ALA A 105 11.28 -1.10 36.08
CA ALA A 105 12.55 -0.92 36.77
C ALA A 105 13.20 0.47 36.52
N GLY A 106 12.55 1.36 35.76
CA GLY A 106 13.06 2.70 35.45
C GLY A 106 14.06 2.74 34.29
N ILE A 107 14.22 1.65 33.55
CA ILE A 107 15.14 1.57 32.40
C ILE A 107 14.42 2.10 31.15
N GLN A 108 15.06 3.05 30.45
CA GLN A 108 14.56 3.61 29.19
C GLN A 108 15.01 2.76 28.00
N VAL A 109 14.05 2.20 27.26
CA VAL A 109 14.30 1.38 26.06
C VAL A 109 14.14 2.25 24.82
N TRP A 110 15.15 2.27 23.95
CA TRP A 110 15.16 3.02 22.69
C TRP A 110 15.27 2.02 21.54
N VAL A 111 14.43 2.20 20.51
CA VAL A 111 14.54 1.46 19.24
C VAL A 111 15.30 2.37 18.28
N LEU A 112 16.46 1.91 17.79
CA LEU A 112 17.36 2.65 16.91
C LEU A 112 17.09 2.32 15.43
#